data_AF-A0A433SZI6-F1
#
_entry.id   AF-A0A433SZI6-F1
#
_cell.length_a   1.000
_cell.length_b   1.000
_cell.length_c   1.000
_cell.angle_alpha   90.00
_cell.angle_beta   90.00
_cell.angle_gamma   90.00
#
_symmetry.space_group_name_H-M   'P 1'
#
loop_
_entity.id
_entity.type
_entity.pdbx_description
1 polymer ?
#
loop_
_entity_poly.entity_id
_entity_poly.type
_entity_poly.pdbx_seq_one_letter_code
_entity_poly.pdbx_strand_id
1 'polypeptide(L)'
;CHQERKHCIVCLGPVVDLFRVLSTSLFLNHRFSIMPTSAAKIDEPYYCSQQINIPPELPDILKQFTKAAIRTQPKDVLAWSAAYFRAMSKGEIPPVKERLEMPVATQKIDSGLTPGLLRVLNKQLGPKLSVSAKSVEAKWMDLALPKEQFDDIMRVGNFGAKFDWQKFFALAASTLGNNITDAMSIICEILTDDPEGGPARITFTLFQALYRFLAEVDGEISNQQITDVLNHLQYDVDKQDGMVMPRNFLSPDCPAEVDGEISNQQITDVLNHLQYDVDKQDGMVMPRNFLSPDCPQLS
;
A
#
# COMPACT_ATOMS: atom_id res chain seq x y z
N CYS A 1 13.65 6.57 -29.33
CA CYS A 1 13.70 5.09 -29.36
C CYS A 1 15.06 4.47 -28.96
N HIS A 2 15.99 5.21 -28.32
CA HIS A 2 17.26 4.64 -27.81
C HIS A 2 17.61 5.01 -26.36
N GLN A 3 16.75 5.79 -25.66
CA GLN A 3 16.97 6.18 -24.27
C GLN A 3 16.23 5.27 -23.25
N GLU A 4 15.18 4.56 -23.67
CA GLU A 4 14.30 3.78 -22.77
C GLU A 4 14.85 2.41 -22.33
N ARG A 5 15.92 1.89 -22.96
CA ARG A 5 16.47 0.57 -22.59
C ARG A 5 17.44 0.60 -21.41
N LYS A 6 17.95 1.76 -21.02
CA LYS A 6 18.97 1.83 -19.95
C LYS A 6 18.39 1.81 -18.54
N HIS A 7 17.12 2.20 -18.35
CA HIS A 7 16.49 2.20 -17.02
C HIS A 7 15.90 0.83 -16.62
N CYS A 8 15.64 -0.06 -17.57
CA CYS A 8 15.18 -1.43 -17.28
C CYS A 8 16.25 -2.31 -16.62
N ILE A 9 17.54 -2.02 -16.86
CA ILE A 9 18.65 -2.85 -16.36
C ILE A 9 18.89 -2.61 -14.86
N VAL A 10 18.58 -1.41 -14.34
CA VAL A 10 18.85 -1.06 -12.93
C VAL A 10 17.84 -1.69 -11.96
N CYS A 11 16.63 -2.02 -12.44
CA CYS A 11 15.57 -2.60 -11.59
C CYS A 11 15.57 -4.14 -11.56
N LEU A 12 16.46 -4.80 -12.31
CA LEU A 12 16.60 -6.27 -12.36
C LEU A 12 17.69 -6.83 -11.41
N GLY A 13 18.47 -5.96 -10.76
CA GLY A 13 19.57 -6.35 -9.88
C GLY A 13 19.24 -7.46 -8.88
N PRO A 14 18.15 -7.37 -8.10
CA PRO A 14 17.83 -8.37 -7.08
C PRO A 14 17.42 -9.74 -7.66
N VAL A 15 16.81 -9.75 -8.85
CA VAL A 15 16.32 -10.98 -9.51
C VAL A 15 17.47 -11.72 -10.19
N VAL A 16 18.45 -10.99 -10.74
CA VAL A 16 19.64 -11.58 -11.37
C VAL A 16 20.60 -12.16 -10.31
N ASP A 17 20.69 -11.54 -9.12
CA ASP A 17 21.52 -12.04 -8.03
C ASP A 17 20.99 -13.34 -7.42
N LEU A 18 19.67 -13.54 -7.36
CA LEU A 18 19.08 -14.81 -6.91
C LEU A 18 19.46 -15.99 -7.82
N PHE A 19 19.55 -15.76 -9.14
CA PHE A 19 20.02 -16.77 -10.10
C PHE A 19 21.51 -17.12 -9.91
N ARG A 20 22.34 -16.16 -9.48
CA ARG A 20 23.75 -16.43 -9.14
C ARG A 20 23.92 -17.21 -7.84
N VAL A 21 23.11 -16.93 -6.82
CA VAL A 21 23.19 -17.58 -5.50
C VAL A 21 22.63 -19.01 -5.54
N LEU A 22 21.53 -19.25 -6.26
CA LEU A 22 20.97 -20.60 -6.41
C LEU A 22 21.88 -21.52 -7.26
N SER A 23 22.67 -20.96 -8.17
CA SER A 23 23.64 -21.73 -8.96
C SER A 23 24.91 -22.09 -8.18
N THR A 24 25.24 -21.38 -7.10
CA THR A 24 26.49 -21.58 -6.34
C THR A 24 26.31 -22.46 -5.10
N SER A 25 25.10 -22.54 -4.52
CA SER A 25 24.88 -23.27 -3.27
C SER A 25 24.63 -24.79 -3.42
N LEU A 26 24.55 -25.32 -4.65
CA LEU A 26 24.31 -26.74 -4.93
C LEU A 26 25.58 -27.59 -5.12
N PHE A 27 26.78 -26.99 -5.02
CA PHE A 27 28.04 -27.66 -5.35
C PHE A 27 29.14 -27.51 -4.29
N LEU A 28 28.87 -27.78 -3.01
CA LEU A 28 29.95 -28.05 -2.06
C LEU A 28 29.52 -29.12 -1.05
N ASN A 29 29.75 -30.38 -1.41
CA ASN A 29 30.25 -31.42 -0.49
C ASN A 29 30.44 -32.74 -1.25
N HIS A 30 31.58 -32.87 -1.94
CA HIS A 30 32.23 -34.18 -2.06
C HIS A 30 33.73 -34.00 -2.28
N ARG A 31 34.49 -34.37 -1.25
CA ARG A 31 35.94 -34.43 -1.22
C ARG A 31 36.40 -35.57 -2.14
N PHE A 32 37.03 -35.26 -3.27
CA PHE A 32 37.68 -36.28 -4.12
C PHE A 32 39.18 -36.01 -4.23
N SER A 33 39.95 -37.01 -3.83
CA SER A 33 41.40 -37.09 -3.91
C SER A 33 41.85 -37.01 -5.37
N ILE A 34 42.83 -36.16 -5.66
CA ILE A 34 43.38 -35.98 -7.00
C ILE A 34 44.69 -36.77 -7.09
N MET A 35 44.79 -37.71 -8.02
CA MET A 35 46.04 -37.98 -8.74
C MET A 35 45.76 -38.23 -10.23
N PRO A 36 46.70 -37.87 -11.12
CA PRO A 36 46.40 -37.53 -12.50
C PRO A 36 46.82 -38.63 -13.48
N THR A 37 46.11 -38.81 -14.59
CA THR A 37 46.77 -38.97 -15.90
C THR A 37 45.82 -38.95 -17.08
N SER A 38 46.36 -38.36 -18.16
CA SER A 38 46.02 -38.52 -19.56
C SER A 38 44.93 -37.64 -20.13
N ALA A 39 45.35 -36.87 -21.14
CA ALA A 39 44.58 -35.92 -21.91
C ALA A 39 43.40 -36.60 -22.60
N ALA A 40 42.18 -36.26 -22.18
CA ALA A 40 40.96 -36.58 -22.89
C ALA A 40 40.24 -35.27 -23.20
N LYS A 41 39.80 -35.14 -24.46
CA LYS A 41 39.05 -34.02 -25.02
C LYS A 41 37.94 -33.58 -24.08
N ILE A 42 38.01 -32.34 -23.60
CA ILE A 42 36.95 -31.74 -22.77
C ILE A 42 36.02 -31.01 -23.73
N ASP A 43 35.09 -31.71 -24.37
CA ASP A 43 33.98 -31.07 -25.10
C ASP A 43 32.72 -31.96 -25.11
N GLU A 44 32.53 -32.77 -24.06
CA GLU A 44 31.22 -33.35 -23.75
C GLU A 44 30.86 -32.96 -22.32
N PRO A 45 29.65 -32.42 -22.06
CA PRO A 45 29.21 -32.18 -20.69
C PRO A 45 29.26 -33.50 -19.92
N TYR A 46 30.00 -33.52 -18.81
CA TYR A 46 30.24 -34.68 -17.94
C TYR A 46 28.95 -35.37 -17.43
N TYR A 47 27.79 -34.72 -17.61
CA TYR A 47 26.46 -35.23 -17.27
C TYR A 47 25.63 -35.41 -18.55
N CYS A 48 25.12 -36.62 -18.76
CA CYS A 48 24.14 -36.89 -19.81
C CYS A 48 22.75 -36.42 -19.36
N SER A 49 21.96 -35.82 -20.26
CA SER A 49 20.58 -35.36 -19.99
C SER A 49 19.65 -36.46 -19.46
N GLN A 50 19.95 -37.72 -19.77
CA GLN A 50 19.23 -38.91 -19.29
C GLN A 50 19.44 -39.20 -17.80
N GLN A 51 20.49 -38.65 -17.17
CA GLN A 51 20.80 -38.86 -15.74
C GLN A 51 20.06 -37.86 -14.84
N ILE A 52 19.56 -36.75 -15.39
CA ILE A 52 18.85 -35.71 -14.65
C ILE A 52 17.36 -35.83 -14.98
N ASN A 53 16.60 -36.47 -14.10
CA ASN A 53 15.15 -36.53 -14.23
C ASN A 53 14.54 -35.20 -13.77
N ILE A 54 14.16 -34.34 -14.71
CA ILE A 54 13.49 -33.07 -14.43
C ILE A 54 11.98 -33.32 -14.39
N PRO A 55 11.28 -33.05 -13.27
CA PRO A 55 9.83 -33.17 -13.22
C PRO A 55 9.15 -32.30 -14.28
N PRO A 56 8.15 -32.81 -15.02
CA PRO A 56 7.53 -32.06 -16.12
C PRO A 56 6.78 -30.80 -15.65
N GLU A 57 6.40 -30.72 -14.37
CA GLU A 57 5.71 -29.56 -13.79
C GLU A 57 6.67 -28.42 -13.40
N LEU A 58 7.95 -28.73 -13.17
CA LEU A 58 8.93 -27.77 -12.66
C LEU A 58 9.07 -26.51 -13.54
N PRO A 59 9.15 -26.60 -14.89
CA PRO A 59 9.25 -25.42 -15.74
C PRO A 59 8.06 -24.46 -15.59
N ASP A 60 6.84 -24.98 -15.42
CA ASP A 60 5.66 -24.14 -15.28
C ASP A 60 5.62 -23.47 -13.89
N ILE A 61 5.97 -24.20 -12.83
CA ILE A 61 6.10 -23.64 -11.47
C ILE A 61 7.09 -22.46 -11.47
N LEU A 62 8.27 -22.64 -12.07
CA LEU A 62 9.27 -21.58 -12.15
C LEU A 62 8.77 -20.38 -12.94
N LYS A 63 8.08 -20.62 -14.07
CA LYS A 63 7.48 -19.57 -14.89
C LYS A 63 6.41 -18.77 -14.12
N GLN A 64 5.54 -19.44 -13.37
CA GLN A 64 4.51 -18.79 -12.56
C GLN A 64 5.14 -17.98 -11.43
N PHE A 65 6.13 -18.54 -10.73
CA PHE A 65 6.90 -17.86 -9.70
C PHE A 65 7.58 -16.59 -10.24
N THR A 66 8.29 -16.67 -11.37
CA THR A 66 8.95 -15.51 -11.97
C THR A 66 7.95 -14.44 -12.38
N LYS A 67 6.80 -14.81 -12.96
CA LYS A 67 5.73 -13.85 -13.26
C LYS A 67 5.19 -13.17 -12.01
N ALA A 68 5.00 -13.92 -10.93
CA ALA A 68 4.53 -13.40 -9.65
C ALA A 68 5.53 -12.41 -9.03
N ALA A 69 6.83 -12.73 -9.09
CA ALA A 69 7.89 -11.86 -8.60
C ALA A 69 7.95 -10.54 -9.39
N ILE A 70 7.88 -10.62 -10.73
CA ILE A 70 7.88 -9.44 -11.61
C ILE A 70 6.69 -8.52 -11.32
N ARG A 71 5.49 -9.07 -11.10
CA ARG A 71 4.30 -8.26 -10.77
C ARG A 71 4.40 -7.61 -9.39
N THR A 72 4.92 -8.35 -8.41
CA THR A 72 4.89 -7.93 -7.01
C THR A 72 5.99 -6.93 -6.68
N GLN A 73 7.15 -7.02 -7.36
CA GLN A 73 8.34 -6.22 -7.06
C GLN A 73 8.68 -6.25 -5.55
N PRO A 74 8.85 -7.44 -4.94
CA PRO A 74 9.08 -7.53 -3.51
C PRO A 74 10.43 -6.89 -3.14
N LYS A 75 10.45 -6.12 -2.04
CA LYS A 75 11.68 -5.52 -1.50
C LYS A 75 12.68 -6.60 -1.08
N ASP A 76 12.21 -7.64 -0.40
CA ASP A 76 12.98 -8.82 -0.05
C ASP A 76 12.46 -10.04 -0.82
N VAL A 77 13.18 -10.40 -1.89
CA VAL A 77 12.82 -11.52 -2.77
C VAL A 77 12.89 -12.85 -2.02
N LEU A 78 13.83 -13.03 -1.09
CA LEU A 78 14.04 -14.31 -0.42
C LEU A 78 12.91 -14.59 0.59
N ALA A 79 12.61 -13.62 1.45
CA ALA A 79 11.51 -13.73 2.40
C ALA A 79 10.17 -13.92 1.66
N TRP A 80 9.94 -13.12 0.62
CA TRP A 80 8.74 -13.23 -0.21
C TRP A 80 8.64 -14.60 -0.91
N SER A 81 9.75 -15.15 -1.42
CA SER A 81 9.76 -16.47 -2.07
C SER A 81 9.36 -17.58 -1.08
N ALA A 82 9.88 -17.52 0.15
CA ALA A 82 9.49 -18.47 1.19
C ALA A 82 7.99 -18.37 1.51
N ALA A 83 7.44 -17.15 1.58
CA ALA A 83 6.01 -16.94 1.77
C ALA A 83 5.18 -17.46 0.59
N TYR A 84 5.61 -17.22 -0.65
CA TYR A 84 4.97 -17.69 -1.87
C TYR A 84 4.85 -19.21 -1.90
N PHE A 85 5.97 -19.94 -1.77
CA PHE A 85 5.95 -21.40 -1.82
C PHE A 85 5.22 -22.00 -0.61
N ARG A 86 5.30 -21.36 0.57
CA ARG A 86 4.51 -21.77 1.74
C ARG A 86 3.01 -21.66 1.46
N ALA A 87 2.56 -20.54 0.91
CA ALA A 87 1.15 -20.35 0.56
C ALA A 87 0.68 -21.39 -0.47
N MET A 88 1.47 -21.58 -1.55
CA MET A 88 1.19 -22.58 -2.59
C MET A 88 1.09 -24.00 -2.01
N SER A 89 2.02 -24.38 -1.11
CA SER A 89 2.00 -25.71 -0.48
C SER A 89 0.77 -25.95 0.41
N LYS A 90 0.18 -24.89 0.96
CA LYS A 90 -1.00 -24.95 1.82
C LYS A 90 -2.32 -24.73 1.06
N GLY A 91 -2.26 -24.44 -0.24
CA GLY A 91 -3.42 -24.02 -1.02
C GLY A 91 -3.99 -22.65 -0.61
N GLU A 92 -3.17 -21.81 0.04
CA GLU A 92 -3.54 -20.44 0.39
C GLU A 92 -3.27 -19.48 -0.79
N ILE A 93 -3.94 -18.33 -0.79
CA ILE A 93 -3.71 -17.27 -1.78
C ILE A 93 -2.29 -16.71 -1.57
N PRO A 94 -1.40 -16.79 -2.58
CA PRO A 94 -0.02 -16.34 -2.42
C PRO A 94 0.06 -14.81 -2.37
N PRO A 95 1.13 -14.24 -1.78
CA PRO A 95 1.32 -12.80 -1.63
C PRO A 95 1.71 -12.12 -2.96
N VAL A 96 0.82 -12.15 -3.96
CA VAL A 96 1.13 -11.78 -5.35
C VAL A 96 0.22 -10.66 -5.83
N LYS A 97 0.82 -9.55 -6.30
CA LYS A 97 0.05 -8.50 -6.97
C LYS A 97 -0.53 -9.01 -8.30
N GLU A 98 -1.74 -8.57 -8.62
CA GLU A 98 -2.38 -8.89 -9.90
C GLU A 98 -1.63 -8.25 -11.07
N ARG A 99 -1.20 -6.99 -10.88
CA ARG A 99 -0.45 -6.21 -11.85
C ARG A 99 0.76 -5.52 -11.23
N LEU A 100 1.69 -5.15 -12.10
CA LEU A 100 2.79 -4.27 -11.74
C LEU A 100 2.24 -2.86 -11.51
N GLU A 101 2.61 -2.26 -10.39
CA GLU A 101 2.34 -0.85 -10.10
C GLU A 101 3.63 -0.06 -10.34
N MET A 102 3.51 1.04 -11.07
CA MET A 102 4.61 2.00 -11.16
C MET A 102 4.59 2.88 -9.92
N PRO A 103 5.72 3.06 -9.22
CA PRO A 103 5.82 4.04 -8.14
C PRO A 103 5.46 5.42 -8.69
N VAL A 104 4.41 6.04 -8.15
CA VAL A 104 4.05 7.42 -8.50
C VAL A 104 4.90 8.34 -7.63
N ALA A 105 5.57 9.33 -8.25
CA ALA A 105 6.54 10.20 -7.59
C ALA A 105 5.99 11.03 -6.41
N THR A 106 4.66 11.08 -6.25
CA THR A 106 3.94 11.84 -5.22
C THR A 106 3.60 11.03 -3.97
N GLN A 107 3.69 9.69 -4.00
CA GLN A 107 3.45 8.90 -2.79
C GLN A 107 4.67 9.02 -1.87
N LYS A 108 4.43 9.24 -0.57
CA LYS A 108 5.48 9.17 0.46
C LYS A 108 6.16 7.80 0.35
N ILE A 109 7.32 7.76 -0.33
CA ILE A 109 8.03 6.55 -0.74
C ILE A 109 8.50 5.72 0.47
N ASP A 110 8.44 6.31 1.66
CA ASP A 110 8.90 5.71 2.91
C ASP A 110 8.00 4.60 3.46
N SER A 111 6.68 4.64 3.20
CA SER A 111 5.78 3.66 3.83
C SER A 111 5.98 2.24 3.28
N GLY A 112 6.31 2.12 1.99
CA GLY A 112 6.44 0.83 1.31
C GLY A 112 5.13 0.08 1.07
N LEU A 113 4.04 0.47 1.72
CA LEU A 113 2.69 0.01 1.42
C LEU A 113 2.21 0.64 0.10
N THR A 114 1.56 -0.15 -0.75
CA THR A 114 0.93 0.33 -1.98
C THR A 114 -0.51 -0.19 -2.05
N PRO A 115 -1.40 0.45 -2.83
CA PRO A 115 -2.78 -0.04 -3.02
C PRO A 115 -2.82 -1.52 -3.47
N GLY A 116 -1.90 -1.94 -4.33
CA GLY A 116 -1.78 -3.33 -4.77
C GLY A 116 -1.34 -4.29 -3.68
N LEU A 117 -0.43 -3.89 -2.77
CA LEU A 117 -0.09 -4.72 -1.60
C LEU A 117 -1.27 -4.82 -0.63
N LEU A 118 -2.00 -3.72 -0.44
CA LEU A 118 -3.20 -3.70 0.40
C LEU A 118 -4.31 -4.57 -0.20
N ARG A 119 -4.45 -4.60 -1.53
CA ARG A 119 -5.34 -5.53 -2.26
C ARG A 119 -4.94 -6.99 -2.04
N VAL A 120 -3.64 -7.30 -2.05
CA VAL A 120 -3.15 -8.66 -1.74
C VAL A 120 -3.55 -9.08 -0.33
N LEU A 121 -3.36 -8.21 0.66
CA LEU A 121 -3.78 -8.48 2.03
C LEU A 121 -5.29 -8.70 2.12
N ASN A 122 -6.09 -7.86 1.44
CA ASN A 122 -7.54 -8.01 1.42
C ASN A 122 -7.97 -9.34 0.78
N LYS A 123 -7.28 -9.84 -0.24
CA LYS A 123 -7.58 -11.18 -0.78
C LYS A 123 -7.28 -12.30 0.22
N GLN A 124 -6.21 -12.16 0.99
CA GLN A 124 -5.79 -13.18 1.96
C GLN A 124 -6.62 -13.17 3.25
N LEU A 125 -7.13 -12.02 3.67
CA LEU A 125 -7.75 -11.80 4.98
C LEU A 125 -9.21 -11.30 4.90
N GLY A 126 -9.60 -10.65 3.81
CA GLY A 126 -10.92 -10.05 3.57
C GLY A 126 -12.12 -10.97 3.75
N PRO A 127 -12.06 -12.28 3.37
CA PRO A 127 -13.15 -13.20 3.65
C PRO A 127 -13.43 -13.41 5.14
N LYS A 128 -12.54 -12.97 6.03
CA LYS A 128 -12.67 -13.13 7.48
C LYS A 128 -13.17 -11.83 8.10
N LEU A 129 -14.33 -11.88 8.73
CA LEU A 129 -14.89 -10.74 9.48
C LEU A 129 -14.01 -10.35 10.68
N SER A 130 -13.41 -11.34 11.36
CA SER A 130 -12.50 -11.10 12.47
C SER A 130 -11.19 -11.85 12.29
N VAL A 131 -10.08 -11.14 12.51
CA VAL A 131 -8.72 -11.66 12.34
C VAL A 131 -7.89 -11.44 13.60
N SER A 132 -6.89 -12.28 13.80
CA SER A 132 -5.94 -12.12 14.91
C SER A 132 -4.75 -11.26 14.50
N ALA A 133 -4.27 -10.38 15.37
CA ALA A 133 -3.12 -9.51 15.12
C ALA A 133 -1.90 -10.27 14.58
N LYS A 134 -1.55 -11.40 15.20
CA LYS A 134 -0.43 -12.27 14.76
C LYS A 134 -0.57 -12.78 13.32
N SER A 135 -1.80 -13.06 12.89
CA SER A 135 -2.06 -13.51 11.51
C SER A 135 -1.92 -12.37 10.52
N VAL A 136 -2.34 -11.17 10.88
CA VAL A 136 -2.19 -9.99 10.02
C VAL A 136 -0.71 -9.60 9.92
N GLU A 137 -0.02 -9.53 11.07
CA GLU A 137 1.42 -9.27 11.14
C GLU A 137 2.23 -10.25 10.29
N ALA A 138 1.93 -11.55 10.37
CA ALA A 138 2.62 -12.54 9.54
C ALA A 138 2.44 -12.28 8.04
N LYS A 139 1.22 -11.96 7.59
CA LYS A 139 0.95 -11.64 6.17
C LYS A 139 1.53 -10.29 5.75
N TRP A 140 1.60 -9.33 6.66
CA TRP A 140 2.27 -8.04 6.47
C TRP A 140 3.78 -8.24 6.25
N MET A 141 4.42 -9.04 7.09
CA MET A 141 5.84 -9.36 6.99
C MET A 141 6.18 -10.22 5.77
N ASP A 142 5.28 -11.12 5.35
CA ASP A 142 5.41 -11.91 4.11
C ASP A 142 5.49 -10.99 2.85
N LEU A 143 5.00 -9.75 2.93
CA LEU A 143 5.12 -8.72 1.89
C LEU A 143 6.33 -7.80 2.08
N ALA A 144 7.19 -8.07 3.07
CA ALA A 144 8.34 -7.25 3.44
C ALA A 144 7.96 -5.79 3.74
N LEU A 145 6.77 -5.58 4.32
CA LEU A 145 6.32 -4.27 4.78
C LEU A 145 6.93 -3.93 6.15
N PRO A 146 7.19 -2.65 6.46
CA PRO A 146 7.78 -2.26 7.74
C PRO A 146 6.90 -2.66 8.93
N LYS A 147 7.49 -3.29 9.94
CA LYS A 147 6.79 -3.68 11.17
C LYS A 147 6.29 -2.45 11.95
N GLU A 148 7.08 -1.39 11.98
CA GLU A 148 6.73 -0.14 12.65
C GLU A 148 5.42 0.45 12.12
N GLN A 149 5.25 0.47 10.79
CA GLN A 149 4.00 0.92 10.18
C GLN A 149 2.79 0.05 10.61
N PHE A 150 2.98 -1.28 10.72
CA PHE A 150 1.94 -2.16 11.25
C PHE A 150 1.61 -1.83 12.70
N ASP A 151 2.63 -1.65 13.54
CA ASP A 151 2.47 -1.33 14.96
C ASP A 151 1.80 0.05 15.16
N ASP A 152 2.09 1.01 14.30
CA ASP A 152 1.44 2.33 14.29
C ASP A 152 -0.04 2.23 13.94
N ILE A 153 -0.40 1.48 12.89
CA ILE A 153 -1.81 1.22 12.53
C ILE A 153 -2.54 0.50 13.67
N MET A 154 -1.88 -0.49 14.30
CA MET A 154 -2.41 -1.20 15.46
C MET A 154 -2.68 -0.26 16.65
N ARG A 155 -1.77 0.68 16.90
CA ARG A 155 -1.88 1.68 17.97
C ARG A 155 -2.98 2.69 17.69
N VAL A 156 -3.01 3.28 16.49
CA VAL A 156 -3.99 4.29 16.07
C VAL A 156 -5.41 3.71 16.10
N GLY A 157 -5.60 2.50 15.57
CA GLY A 157 -6.90 1.83 15.60
C GLY A 157 -7.28 1.21 16.94
N ASN A 158 -6.44 1.34 17.97
CA ASN A 158 -6.61 0.71 19.28
C ASN A 158 -6.99 -0.78 19.18
N PHE A 159 -6.29 -1.51 18.29
CA PHE A 159 -6.63 -2.90 17.99
C PHE A 159 -6.04 -3.86 19.03
N GLY A 160 -6.89 -4.75 19.55
CA GLY A 160 -6.48 -5.82 20.45
C GLY A 160 -5.92 -7.06 19.74
N ALA A 161 -5.90 -8.20 20.44
CA ALA A 161 -5.41 -9.45 19.87
C ALA A 161 -6.27 -10.00 18.72
N LYS A 162 -7.57 -9.67 18.71
CA LYS A 162 -8.52 -9.94 17.63
C LYS A 162 -9.29 -8.67 17.33
N PHE A 163 -9.50 -8.38 16.06
CA PHE A 163 -10.18 -7.17 15.60
C PHE A 163 -10.90 -7.42 14.26
N ASP A 164 -11.68 -6.45 13.84
CA ASP A 164 -12.36 -6.43 12.54
C ASP A 164 -11.36 -6.09 11.43
N TRP A 165 -11.23 -6.97 10.44
CA TRP A 165 -10.31 -6.77 9.32
C TRP A 165 -10.62 -5.49 8.55
N GLN A 166 -11.91 -5.15 8.35
CA GLN A 166 -12.30 -4.02 7.52
C GLN A 166 -11.86 -2.69 8.15
N LYS A 167 -11.89 -2.60 9.49
CA LYS A 167 -11.40 -1.43 10.24
C LYS A 167 -9.89 -1.27 10.10
N PHE A 168 -9.13 -2.35 10.30
CA PHE A 168 -7.67 -2.31 10.09
C PHE A 168 -7.33 -1.95 8.64
N PHE A 169 -8.04 -2.54 7.69
CA PHE A 169 -7.90 -2.27 6.27
C PHE A 169 -8.16 -0.79 5.93
N ALA A 170 -9.22 -0.19 6.48
CA ALA A 170 -9.53 1.21 6.27
C ALA A 170 -8.42 2.13 6.81
N LEU A 171 -7.89 1.86 8.00
CA LEU A 171 -6.75 2.62 8.53
C LEU A 171 -5.49 2.44 7.68
N ALA A 172 -5.20 1.22 7.22
CA ALA A 172 -4.09 0.99 6.31
C ALA A 172 -4.27 1.78 4.98
N ALA A 173 -5.49 1.85 4.44
CA ALA A 173 -5.81 2.68 3.28
C ALA A 173 -5.62 4.17 3.55
N SER A 174 -5.96 4.65 4.76
CA SER A 174 -5.74 6.06 5.14
C SER A 174 -4.27 6.46 5.14
N THR A 175 -3.35 5.53 5.40
CA THR A 175 -1.90 5.82 5.30
C THR A 175 -1.40 6.04 3.86
N LEU A 176 -2.23 5.69 2.86
CA LEU A 176 -1.95 5.87 1.43
C LEU A 176 -2.57 7.15 0.85
N GLY A 177 -3.61 7.69 1.49
CA GLY A 177 -4.29 8.93 1.12
C GLY A 177 -3.77 10.13 1.91
N ASN A 178 -4.18 11.34 1.52
CA ASN A 178 -3.86 12.56 2.28
C ASN A 178 -4.94 12.92 3.30
N ASN A 179 -6.19 12.58 3.00
CA ASN A 179 -7.36 12.79 3.84
C ASN A 179 -8.30 11.58 3.80
N ILE A 180 -9.42 11.64 4.52
CA ILE A 180 -10.38 10.53 4.61
C ILE A 180 -11.05 10.29 3.26
N THR A 181 -11.32 11.33 2.49
CA THR A 181 -11.88 11.22 1.14
C THR A 181 -10.97 10.43 0.19
N ASP A 182 -9.66 10.73 0.17
CA ASP A 182 -8.66 9.95 -0.58
C ASP A 182 -8.63 8.49 -0.10
N ALA A 183 -8.65 8.27 1.21
CA ALA A 183 -8.68 6.94 1.81
C ALA A 183 -9.92 6.15 1.35
N MET A 184 -11.10 6.78 1.36
CA MET A 184 -12.35 6.17 0.91
C MET A 184 -12.33 5.86 -0.59
N SER A 185 -11.69 6.70 -1.40
CA SER A 185 -11.47 6.42 -2.83
C SER A 185 -10.63 5.15 -3.01
N ILE A 186 -9.51 5.02 -2.29
CA ILE A 186 -8.65 3.83 -2.31
C ILE A 186 -9.42 2.58 -1.84
N ILE A 187 -10.22 2.71 -0.78
CA ILE A 187 -11.06 1.63 -0.26
C ILE A 187 -12.05 1.16 -1.34
N CYS A 188 -12.73 2.09 -2.02
CA CYS A 188 -13.65 1.77 -3.11
C CYS A 188 -12.95 1.01 -4.24
N GLU A 189 -11.78 1.50 -4.69
CA GLU A 189 -11.01 0.84 -5.73
C GLU A 189 -10.58 -0.58 -5.36
N ILE A 190 -10.25 -0.83 -4.09
CA ILE A 190 -9.77 -2.14 -3.64
C ILE A 190 -10.90 -3.13 -3.35
N LEU A 191 -12.01 -2.66 -2.76
CA LEU A 191 -13.11 -3.52 -2.32
C LEU A 191 -14.19 -3.74 -3.39
N THR A 192 -14.17 -2.99 -4.49
CA THR A 192 -15.18 -3.13 -5.54
C THR A 192 -15.18 -4.49 -6.23
N ASP A 193 -16.37 -4.95 -6.57
CA ASP A 193 -16.60 -6.10 -7.46
C ASP A 193 -16.65 -5.70 -8.95
N ASP A 194 -16.56 -4.40 -9.24
CA ASP A 194 -16.53 -3.91 -10.62
C ASP A 194 -15.26 -4.37 -11.35
N PRO A 195 -15.34 -4.54 -12.69
CA PRO A 195 -14.16 -4.81 -13.48
C PRO A 195 -13.13 -3.67 -13.34
N GLU A 196 -11.86 -4.01 -13.52
CA GLU A 196 -10.78 -3.05 -13.44
C GLU A 196 -10.99 -1.87 -14.42
N GLY A 197 -10.82 -0.64 -13.92
CA GLY A 197 -11.13 0.60 -14.66
C GLY A 197 -12.62 0.96 -14.67
N GLY A 198 -13.46 0.19 -13.99
CA GLY A 198 -14.86 0.50 -13.75
C GLY A 198 -15.07 1.60 -12.69
N PRO A 199 -16.33 1.87 -12.32
CA PRO A 199 -16.69 2.96 -11.41
C PRO A 199 -16.34 2.70 -9.94
N ALA A 200 -15.78 1.53 -9.60
CA ALA A 200 -15.35 1.17 -8.24
C ALA A 200 -16.47 1.25 -7.19
N ARG A 201 -17.64 0.69 -7.50
CA ARG A 201 -18.81 0.73 -6.62
C ARG A 201 -18.65 -0.22 -5.44
N ILE A 202 -19.07 0.24 -4.26
CA ILE A 202 -19.24 -0.56 -3.04
C ILE A 202 -20.64 -0.33 -2.43
N THR A 203 -21.09 -1.23 -1.58
CA THR A 203 -22.38 -1.06 -0.88
C THR A 203 -22.33 0.15 0.05
N PHE A 204 -23.39 0.95 0.08
CA PHE A 204 -23.45 2.14 0.92
C PHE A 204 -23.32 1.84 2.42
N THR A 205 -23.84 0.69 2.87
CA THR A 205 -23.70 0.23 4.25
C THR A 205 -22.24 0.03 4.67
N LEU A 206 -21.41 -0.50 3.76
CA LEU A 206 -19.98 -0.65 3.99
C LEU A 206 -19.28 0.70 4.01
N PHE A 207 -19.60 1.57 3.04
CA PHE A 207 -19.07 2.93 3.00
C PHE A 207 -19.34 3.67 4.32
N GLN A 208 -20.59 3.66 4.79
CA GLN A 208 -20.99 4.30 6.05
C GLN A 208 -20.20 3.80 7.24
N ALA A 209 -20.01 2.47 7.35
CA ALA A 209 -19.30 1.87 8.46
C ALA A 209 -17.82 2.27 8.49
N LEU A 210 -17.16 2.29 7.32
CA LEU A 210 -15.74 2.63 7.22
C LEU A 210 -15.49 4.13 7.34
N TYR A 211 -16.32 4.96 6.71
CA TYR A 211 -16.21 6.41 6.78
C TYR A 211 -16.40 6.91 8.22
N ARG A 212 -17.44 6.44 8.92
CA ARG A 212 -17.65 6.75 10.35
C ARG A 212 -16.46 6.34 11.20
N PHE A 213 -15.95 5.13 10.98
CA PHE A 213 -14.81 4.64 11.74
C PHE A 213 -13.55 5.49 11.51
N LEU A 214 -13.24 5.88 10.28
CA LEU A 214 -12.10 6.73 9.99
C LEU A 214 -12.26 8.12 10.61
N ALA A 215 -13.44 8.72 10.48
CA ALA A 215 -13.76 10.02 11.08
C ALA A 215 -13.68 10.01 12.61
N GLU A 216 -14.12 8.92 13.25
CA GLU A 216 -14.01 8.74 14.71
C GLU A 216 -12.55 8.61 15.18
N VAL A 217 -11.69 7.95 14.39
CA VAL A 217 -10.27 7.78 14.72
C VAL A 217 -9.48 9.07 14.49
N ASP A 218 -9.81 9.80 13.44
CA ASP A 218 -9.20 11.09 13.10
C ASP A 218 -9.58 12.18 14.13
N GLY A 219 -10.85 12.23 14.53
CA GLY A 219 -11.33 13.11 15.60
C GLY A 219 -11.51 14.58 15.20
N GLU A 220 -11.14 14.98 13.98
CA GLU A 220 -11.32 16.35 13.48
C GLU A 220 -12.71 16.56 12.85
N ILE A 221 -13.31 15.49 12.32
CA ILE A 221 -14.64 15.54 11.69
C ILE A 221 -15.75 15.41 12.73
N SER A 222 -16.64 16.40 12.78
CA SER A 222 -17.80 16.39 13.68
C SER A 222 -18.88 15.39 13.24
N ASN A 223 -19.66 14.88 14.20
CA ASN A 223 -20.81 13.99 13.91
C ASN A 223 -21.83 14.63 12.96
N GLN A 224 -21.98 15.95 12.98
CA GLN A 224 -22.87 16.66 12.06
C GLN A 224 -22.35 16.56 10.63
N GLN A 225 -21.06 16.78 10.40
CA GLN A 225 -20.45 16.68 9.07
C GLN A 225 -20.50 15.25 8.52
N ILE A 226 -20.24 14.25 9.38
CA ILE A 226 -20.43 12.85 9.00
C ILE A 226 -21.86 12.63 8.52
N THR A 227 -22.85 13.15 9.25
CA THR A 227 -24.26 13.01 8.91
C THR A 227 -24.60 13.75 7.61
N ASP A 228 -24.05 14.94 7.40
CA ASP A 228 -24.29 15.75 6.20
C ASP A 228 -23.74 15.08 4.94
N VAL A 229 -22.51 14.56 4.99
CA VAL A 229 -21.91 13.78 3.88
C VAL A 229 -22.74 12.53 3.60
N LEU A 230 -23.13 11.77 4.63
CA LEU A 230 -23.93 10.57 4.44
C LEU A 230 -25.33 10.86 3.88
N ASN A 231 -25.97 11.96 4.30
CA ASN A 231 -27.27 12.39 3.78
C ASN A 231 -27.16 12.88 2.33
N HIS A 232 -26.09 13.59 1.98
CA HIS A 232 -25.82 14.00 0.61
C HIS A 232 -25.68 12.77 -0.30
N LEU A 233 -24.89 11.78 0.12
CA LEU A 233 -24.68 10.55 -0.63
C LEU A 233 -25.95 9.70 -0.73
N GLN A 234 -26.85 9.74 0.26
CA GLN A 234 -28.10 8.98 0.23
C GLN A 234 -28.94 9.27 -1.03
N TYR A 235 -28.95 10.53 -1.50
CA TYR A 235 -29.65 10.91 -2.73
C TYR A 235 -29.14 10.18 -3.98
N ASP A 236 -27.82 9.98 -4.07
CA ASP A 236 -27.21 9.24 -5.15
C ASP A 236 -27.42 7.73 -4.99
N VAL A 237 -27.29 7.22 -3.76
CA VAL A 237 -27.46 5.82 -3.40
C VAL A 237 -28.85 5.30 -3.78
N ASP A 238 -29.89 6.10 -3.55
CA ASP A 238 -31.28 5.77 -3.89
C ASP A 238 -31.47 5.58 -5.41
N LYS A 239 -30.65 6.26 -6.23
CA LYS A 239 -30.64 6.13 -7.69
C LYS A 239 -29.67 5.08 -8.22
N GLN A 240 -28.79 4.57 -7.35
CA GLN A 240 -27.70 3.67 -7.68
C GLN A 240 -27.86 2.30 -6.99
N ASP A 241 -29.10 1.91 -6.71
CA ASP A 241 -29.46 0.60 -6.15
C ASP A 241 -28.71 0.27 -4.84
N GLY A 242 -28.49 1.26 -3.98
CA GLY A 242 -27.81 1.04 -2.70
C GLY A 242 -26.27 1.08 -2.78
N MET A 243 -25.71 1.44 -3.93
CA MET A 243 -24.27 1.51 -4.16
C MET A 243 -23.75 2.95 -4.08
N VAL A 244 -22.45 3.07 -3.78
CA VAL A 244 -21.69 4.33 -3.81
C VAL A 244 -20.37 4.13 -4.54
N MET A 245 -19.90 5.15 -5.23
CA MET A 245 -18.63 5.18 -5.96
C MET A 245 -17.85 6.47 -5.67
N PRO A 246 -16.53 6.50 -5.95
CA PRO A 246 -15.69 7.68 -5.76
C PRO A 246 -16.28 8.98 -6.32
N ARG A 247 -16.91 8.92 -7.48
CA ARG A 247 -17.50 10.10 -8.13
C ARG A 247 -18.57 10.81 -7.26
N ASN A 248 -19.27 10.09 -6.39
CA ASN A 248 -20.33 10.68 -5.56
C ASN A 248 -19.76 11.64 -4.50
N PHE A 249 -18.66 11.27 -3.85
CA PHE A 249 -18.07 12.03 -2.76
C PHE A 249 -16.85 12.87 -3.18
N LEU A 250 -16.28 12.63 -4.35
CA LEU A 250 -15.25 13.49 -4.96
C LEU A 250 -15.87 14.69 -5.72
N SER A 251 -17.20 14.81 -5.74
CA SER A 251 -17.87 15.96 -6.35
C SER A 251 -17.63 17.22 -5.50
N PRO A 252 -17.40 18.39 -6.12
CA PRO A 252 -17.33 19.66 -5.38
C PRO A 252 -18.63 20.02 -4.65
N ASP A 253 -19.74 19.36 -5.02
CA ASP A 253 -21.05 19.54 -4.36
C ASP A 253 -21.18 18.70 -3.07
N CYS A 254 -20.26 17.76 -2.81
CA CYS A 254 -20.23 17.00 -1.58
C CYS A 254 -19.75 17.91 -0.44
N PRO A 255 -20.41 17.91 0.75
CA PRO A 255 -19.92 18.67 1.89
C PRO A 255 -18.46 18.33 2.17
N ALA A 256 -17.58 19.32 2.13
CA ALA A 256 -16.16 19.11 2.30
C ALA A 256 -15.86 18.58 3.72
N GLU A 257 -14.95 17.61 3.80
CA GLU A 257 -14.18 17.37 5.02
C GLU A 257 -13.50 18.70 5.38
N VAL A 258 -13.38 19.03 6.67
CA VAL A 258 -12.59 20.20 7.06
C VAL A 258 -11.16 19.87 6.70
N ASP A 259 -10.74 20.16 5.48
CA ASP A 259 -9.34 20.48 5.27
C ASP A 259 -9.08 21.61 6.26
N GLY A 260 -7.98 21.54 7.00
CA GLY A 260 -7.48 22.64 7.82
C GLY A 260 -7.12 23.86 6.96
N GLU A 261 -8.04 24.34 6.13
CA GLU A 261 -8.08 25.71 5.70
C GLU A 261 -8.16 26.52 6.98
N ILE A 262 -7.03 27.15 7.30
CA ILE A 262 -6.97 28.31 8.17
C ILE A 262 -8.26 29.08 7.95
N SER A 263 -9.12 29.08 8.97
CA SER A 263 -10.46 29.63 8.80
C SER A 263 -10.33 31.07 8.30
N ASN A 264 -11.24 31.52 7.45
CA ASN A 264 -11.28 32.93 7.04
C ASN A 264 -11.26 33.87 8.27
N GLN A 265 -11.75 33.39 9.41
CA GLN A 265 -11.64 34.05 10.71
C GLN A 265 -10.19 34.12 11.21
N GLN A 266 -9.44 33.02 11.26
CA GLN A 266 -8.01 33.02 11.63
C GLN A 266 -7.17 33.91 10.70
N ILE A 267 -7.43 33.89 9.38
CA ILE A 267 -6.80 34.81 8.42
C ILE A 267 -7.15 36.26 8.79
N THR A 268 -8.42 36.55 9.04
CA THR A 268 -8.89 37.90 9.41
C THR A 268 -8.29 38.37 10.72
N ASP A 269 -8.15 37.49 11.72
CA ASP A 269 -7.59 37.82 13.02
C ASP A 269 -6.10 38.15 12.93
N VAL A 270 -5.34 37.38 12.13
CA VAL A 270 -3.93 37.69 11.83
C VAL A 270 -3.81 38.99 11.04
N LEU A 271 -4.66 39.20 10.02
CA LEU A 271 -4.65 40.45 9.25
C LEU A 271 -5.01 41.67 10.10
N ASN A 272 -5.98 41.56 11.01
CA ASN A 272 -6.35 42.63 11.94
C ASN A 272 -5.22 42.94 12.92
N HIS A 273 -4.54 41.92 13.45
CA HIS A 273 -3.37 42.09 14.31
C HIS A 273 -2.24 42.80 13.53
N LEU A 274 -1.96 42.37 12.30
CA LEU A 274 -0.93 43.00 11.47
C LEU A 274 -1.31 44.44 11.10
N GLN A 275 -2.59 44.73 10.85
CA GLN A 275 -3.06 46.08 10.57
C GLN A 275 -2.84 47.02 11.76
N TYR A 276 -3.09 46.54 12.99
CA TYR A 276 -2.78 47.28 14.21
C TYR A 276 -1.29 47.62 14.35
N ASP A 277 -0.41 46.71 13.94
CA ASP A 277 1.03 46.96 13.97
C ASP A 277 1.50 47.89 12.84
N VAL A 278 0.88 47.79 11.66
CA VAL A 278 1.14 48.65 10.49
C VAL A 278 0.86 50.12 10.80
N ASP A 279 -0.24 50.41 11.51
CA ASP A 279 -0.60 51.76 11.93
C ASP A 279 0.43 52.38 12.89
N LYS A 280 1.19 51.54 13.61
CA LYS A 280 2.25 51.97 14.53
C LYS A 280 3.66 51.98 13.91
N GLN A 281 3.83 51.35 12.75
CA GLN A 281 5.12 51.14 12.08
C GLN A 281 5.17 51.82 10.70
N ASP A 282 4.51 52.98 10.57
CA ASP A 282 4.53 53.83 9.37
C ASP A 282 4.22 53.05 8.07
N GLY A 283 3.24 52.15 8.14
CA GLY A 283 2.82 51.36 6.98
C GLY A 283 3.59 50.06 6.73
N MET A 284 4.57 49.70 7.58
CA MET A 284 5.44 48.54 7.33
C MET A 284 5.12 47.34 8.22
N VAL A 285 5.02 46.15 7.62
CA VAL A 285 4.96 44.86 8.32
C VAL A 285 6.38 44.30 8.47
N MET A 286 6.80 44.04 9.71
CA MET A 286 8.12 43.45 10.00
C MET A 286 7.99 41.96 10.35
N PRO A 287 8.98 41.11 10.05
CA PRO A 287 8.95 39.68 10.39
C PRO A 287 8.72 39.38 11.87
N ARG A 288 9.17 40.27 12.77
CA ARG A 288 8.93 40.16 14.22
C ARG A 288 7.45 40.23 14.61
N ASN A 289 6.60 40.84 13.78
CA ASN A 289 5.17 41.00 14.09
C ASN A 289 4.44 39.65 14.06
N PHE A 290 4.91 38.71 13.23
CA PHE A 290 4.44 37.33 13.18
C PHE A 290 4.98 36.47 14.34
N LEU A 291 6.04 36.92 15.00
CA LEU A 291 6.66 36.26 16.15
C LEU A 291 6.21 36.88 17.49
N SER A 292 5.27 37.82 17.44
CA SER A 292 4.69 38.42 18.65
C SER A 292 3.90 37.34 19.42
N PRO A 293 4.04 37.24 20.75
CA PRO A 293 3.22 36.35 21.58
C PRO A 293 1.72 36.59 21.41
N ASP A 294 1.35 37.80 21.02
CA ASP A 294 -0.03 38.25 20.85
C ASP A 294 -0.57 38.01 19.41
N CYS A 295 0.30 37.57 18.49
CA CYS A 295 -0.10 37.24 17.11
C CYS A 295 -0.86 35.90 17.10
N PRO A 296 -2.11 35.87 16.61
CA PRO A 296 -2.87 34.63 16.51
C PRO A 296 -2.10 33.59 15.70
N GLN A 297 -1.96 32.38 16.25
CA GLN A 297 -1.23 31.31 15.57
C GLN A 297 -2.13 30.67 14.52
N LEU A 298 -1.59 30.51 13.31
CA LEU A 298 -2.19 29.72 12.25
C LEU A 298 -1.93 28.25 12.60
N SER A 299 -2.96 27.53 13.05
CA SER A 299 -2.92 26.08 13.29
C SER A 299 -3.21 25.33 12.00
#